data_AF-A0AAU1VYI5-F1
#
_entry.id   AF-A0AAU1VYI5-F1
#
_cell.length_a   1.000
_cell.length_b   1.000
_cell.length_c   1.000
_cell.angle_alpha   90.00
_cell.angle_beta   90.00
_cell.angle_gamma   90.00
#
_symmetry.space_group_name_H-M   'P 1'
#
loop_
_entity.id
_entity.type
_entity.pdbx_description
1 polymer ?
#
loop_
_entity_poly.entity_id
_entity_poly.type
_entity_poly.pdbx_seq_one_letter_code
_entity_poly.pdbx_strand_id
1 'polypeptide(L)'
;MPLSSLYSTVPSLQSVRLRSFHLNWRGPTLTMRIDLPRFPDRPATAWTGADHDTLQIHLQFLAVDDLCTDGWIPGTLVDISLAPLDERRLLTSIVAERINFSFTASDTLTIGHISAFRSTGNGSDEGRHAFLSPLDAHRFTSVPNTYESTFYERI
;
A
#
# COMPACT_ATOMS: atom_id res chain seq x y z
N MET A 1 13.20 1.86 5.12
CA MET A 1 13.76 0.49 5.23
C MET A 1 13.29 -0.28 4.01
N PRO A 2 14.16 -0.98 3.27
CA PRO A 2 13.75 -1.68 2.05
C PRO A 2 12.93 -2.93 2.39
N LEU A 3 11.91 -3.23 1.59
CA LEU A 3 11.02 -4.39 1.81
C LEU A 3 11.78 -5.73 1.80
N SER A 4 12.92 -5.80 1.08
CA SER A 4 13.83 -6.95 1.06
C SER A 4 14.48 -7.29 2.40
N SER A 5 14.41 -6.41 3.39
CA SER A 5 14.84 -6.74 4.76
C SER A 5 13.81 -7.60 5.50
N LEU A 6 12.54 -7.53 5.11
CA LEU A 6 11.44 -8.33 5.68
C LEU A 6 11.22 -9.64 4.93
N TYR A 7 11.60 -9.70 3.65
CA TYR A 7 11.37 -10.85 2.79
C TYR A 7 12.65 -11.47 2.26
N SER A 8 12.77 -12.80 2.29
CA SER A 8 13.79 -13.50 1.47
C SER A 8 13.52 -13.29 -0.02
N THR A 9 12.25 -13.27 -0.42
CA THR A 9 11.78 -12.93 -1.76
C THR A 9 10.55 -12.04 -1.64
N VAL A 10 10.63 -10.82 -2.14
CA VAL A 10 9.50 -9.88 -2.12
C VAL A 10 8.33 -10.48 -2.93
N PRO A 11 7.10 -10.56 -2.38
CA PRO A 11 5.97 -11.10 -3.11
C PRO A 11 5.64 -10.23 -4.32
N SER A 12 5.17 -10.87 -5.40
CA SER A 12 4.60 -10.15 -6.54
C SER A 12 3.37 -9.36 -6.12
N LEU A 13 3.04 -8.29 -6.85
CA LEU A 13 1.81 -7.53 -6.64
C LEU A 13 0.58 -8.20 -7.29
N GLN A 14 0.50 -9.52 -7.21
CA GLN A 14 -0.63 -10.32 -7.66
C GLN A 14 -1.50 -10.68 -6.45
N SER A 15 -2.82 -10.59 -6.60
CA SER A 15 -3.79 -10.84 -5.54
C SER A 15 -3.54 -10.02 -4.26
N VAL A 16 -3.18 -8.74 -4.42
CA VAL A 16 -3.01 -7.82 -3.29
C VAL A 16 -4.35 -7.24 -2.87
N ARG A 17 -4.55 -6.99 -1.59
CA ARG A 17 -5.79 -6.31 -1.15
C ARG A 17 -5.63 -4.81 -1.28
N LEU A 18 -6.38 -4.18 -2.17
CA LEU A 18 -6.38 -2.72 -2.31
C LEU A 18 -7.35 -2.10 -1.30
N ARG A 19 -6.79 -1.34 -0.35
CA ARG A 19 -7.54 -0.71 0.74
C ARG A 19 -8.06 0.66 0.35
N SER A 20 -7.19 1.48 -0.23
CA SER A 20 -7.52 2.82 -0.66
C SER A 20 -6.50 3.32 -1.68
N PHE A 21 -6.92 4.30 -2.48
CA PHE A 21 -6.01 5.23 -3.14
C PHE A 21 -6.35 6.63 -2.62
N HIS A 22 -5.32 7.46 -2.47
CA HIS A 22 -5.44 8.82 -1.97
C HIS A 22 -4.75 9.76 -2.96
N LEU A 23 -5.53 10.68 -3.53
CA LEU A 23 -5.02 11.72 -4.42
C LEU A 23 -4.68 12.96 -3.59
N ASN A 24 -3.47 13.47 -3.77
CA ASN A 24 -3.03 14.67 -3.08
C ASN A 24 -3.54 15.92 -3.81
N TRP A 25 -4.19 16.84 -3.10
CA TRP A 25 -4.65 18.09 -3.69
C TRP A 25 -3.51 19.08 -4.00
N ARG A 26 -2.35 18.94 -3.35
CA ARG A 26 -1.18 19.84 -3.54
C ARG A 26 -0.32 19.52 -4.75
N GLY A 27 -0.53 18.37 -5.39
CA GLY A 27 0.27 17.97 -6.54
C GLY A 27 -0.13 16.60 -7.07
N PRO A 28 0.35 16.22 -8.26
CA PRO A 28 -0.02 14.98 -8.94
C PRO A 28 0.63 13.77 -8.26
N THR A 29 0.11 13.41 -7.08
CA THR A 29 0.60 12.32 -6.24
C THR A 29 -0.55 11.40 -5.87
N LEU A 30 -0.31 10.11 -6.00
CA LEU A 30 -1.24 9.06 -5.61
C LEU A 30 -0.56 8.16 -4.59
N THR A 31 -1.19 7.98 -3.43
CA THR A 31 -0.78 7.03 -2.41
C THR A 31 -1.76 5.86 -2.39
N MET A 32 -1.32 4.65 -2.69
CA MET A 32 -2.10 3.44 -2.47
C MET A 32 -1.79 2.83 -1.11
N ARG A 33 -2.82 2.34 -0.42
CA ARG A 33 -2.65 1.44 0.71
C ARG A 33 -3.04 0.03 0.30
N ILE A 34 -2.10 -0.90 0.45
CA ILE A 34 -2.31 -2.30 0.06
C ILE A 34 -1.88 -3.25 1.17
N ASP A 35 -2.55 -4.39 1.26
CA ASP A 35 -2.04 -5.52 2.01
C ASP A 35 -1.30 -6.47 1.05
N LEU A 36 -0.08 -6.84 1.42
CA LEU A 36 0.71 -7.78 0.65
C LEU A 36 0.12 -9.20 0.76
N PRO A 37 0.25 -10.03 -0.29
CA PRO A 37 -0.44 -11.32 -0.37
C PRO A 37 0.17 -12.38 0.55
N ARG A 38 1.31 -12.07 1.17
CA ARG A 38 2.03 -12.96 2.08
C ARG A 38 2.67 -12.16 3.20
N PHE A 39 2.53 -12.64 4.43
CA PHE A 39 3.27 -12.09 5.57
C PHE A 39 4.79 -12.27 5.40
N PRO A 40 5.63 -11.37 5.94
CA PRO A 40 7.08 -11.52 5.90
C PRO A 40 7.57 -12.83 6.53
N ASP A 41 8.55 -13.48 5.89
CA ASP A 41 9.27 -14.62 6.48
C ASP A 41 10.38 -14.16 7.45
N ARG A 42 10.72 -12.87 7.43
CA ARG A 42 11.62 -12.21 8.39
C ARG A 42 10.90 -11.01 9.02
N PRO A 43 9.87 -11.22 9.85
CA PRO A 43 9.14 -10.13 10.48
C PRO A 43 10.08 -9.29 11.34
N ALA A 44 9.79 -7.99 11.44
CA ALA A 44 10.59 -7.09 12.27
C ALA A 44 10.57 -7.53 13.74
N THR A 45 11.68 -7.34 14.45
CA THR A 45 11.80 -7.71 15.87
C THR A 45 10.73 -7.03 16.72
N ALA A 46 10.32 -5.81 16.37
CA ALA A 46 9.25 -5.07 17.04
C ALA A 46 7.87 -5.76 17.00
N TRP A 47 7.69 -6.73 16.12
CA TRP A 47 6.44 -7.51 15.96
C TRP A 47 6.53 -8.91 16.58
N THR A 48 7.68 -9.28 17.13
CA THR A 48 7.89 -10.62 17.68
C THR A 48 6.94 -10.86 18.86
N GLY A 49 6.26 -12.01 18.86
CA GLY A 49 5.29 -12.40 19.89
C GLY A 49 3.88 -11.87 19.68
N ALA A 50 3.64 -11.03 18.66
CA ALA A 50 2.30 -10.67 18.22
C ALA A 50 1.82 -11.64 17.12
N ASP A 51 0.54 -12.01 17.16
CA ASP A 51 -0.10 -12.89 16.16
C ASP A 51 -0.51 -12.10 14.90
N HIS A 52 0.46 -11.51 14.21
CA HIS A 52 0.23 -10.79 12.95
C HIS A 52 0.35 -11.74 11.76
N ASP A 53 -0.55 -11.58 10.79
CA ASP A 53 -0.61 -12.40 9.58
C ASP A 53 -0.65 -11.56 8.29
N THR A 54 -0.75 -10.23 8.42
CA THR A 54 -0.90 -9.33 7.28
C THR A 54 0.07 -8.17 7.39
N LEU A 55 0.77 -7.89 6.28
CA LEU A 55 1.61 -6.70 6.12
C LEU A 55 0.91 -5.71 5.22
N GLN A 56 0.72 -4.49 5.71
CA GLN A 56 0.15 -3.37 4.98
C GLN A 56 1.21 -2.32 4.70
N ILE A 57 1.22 -1.81 3.47
CA ILE A 57 2.17 -0.78 3.04
C ILE A 57 1.48 0.36 2.30
N HIS A 58 2.11 1.54 2.32
CA HIS A 58 1.83 2.62 1.39
C HIS A 58 2.75 2.56 0.18
N LEU A 59 2.19 2.67 -1.03
CA LEU A 59 2.92 2.86 -2.28
C LEU A 59 2.60 4.26 -2.83
N GLN A 60 3.60 5.14 -2.90
CA GLN A 60 3.47 6.47 -3.46
C GLN A 60 3.96 6.53 -4.90
N PHE A 61 3.17 7.18 -5.73
CA PHE A 61 3.48 7.52 -7.10
C PHE A 61 3.52 9.03 -7.25
N LEU A 62 4.54 9.54 -7.93
CA LEU A 62 4.74 10.96 -8.20
C LEU A 62 4.52 11.24 -9.69
N ALA A 63 4.23 12.51 -10.01
CA ALA A 63 3.96 12.95 -11.37
C ALA A 63 2.84 12.15 -12.04
N VAL A 64 1.80 11.82 -11.28
CA VAL A 64 0.65 11.04 -11.76
C VAL A 64 -0.09 11.80 -12.86
N ASP A 65 -0.38 11.11 -13.96
CA ASP A 65 -1.16 11.62 -15.10
C ASP A 65 -2.04 10.50 -15.68
N ASP A 66 -2.92 10.84 -16.63
CA ASP A 66 -3.80 9.91 -17.35
C ASP A 66 -4.61 8.97 -16.45
N LEU A 67 -5.01 9.47 -15.27
CA LEU A 67 -5.73 8.66 -14.30
C LEU A 67 -7.13 8.31 -14.84
N CYS A 68 -7.37 7.00 -14.97
CA CYS A 68 -8.65 6.44 -15.39
C CYS A 68 -9.12 5.43 -14.35
N THR A 69 -10.39 5.51 -13.98
CA THR A 69 -11.04 4.58 -13.06
C THR A 69 -12.40 4.18 -13.61
N ASP A 70 -12.63 2.88 -13.69
CA ASP A 70 -13.93 2.28 -13.97
C ASP A 70 -14.23 1.21 -12.91
N GLY A 71 -15.34 1.39 -12.21
CA GLY A 71 -15.67 0.61 -11.01
C GLY A 71 -14.76 0.90 -9.81
N TRP A 72 -15.29 0.61 -8.62
CA TRP A 72 -14.52 0.66 -7.37
C TRP A 72 -15.20 -0.20 -6.31
N ILE A 73 -14.46 -1.14 -5.73
CA ILE A 73 -14.91 -1.96 -4.60
C ILE A 73 -13.79 -2.02 -3.56
N PRO A 74 -13.88 -1.23 -2.47
CA PRO A 74 -12.88 -1.23 -1.40
C PRO A 74 -12.60 -2.62 -0.86
N GLY A 75 -11.34 -2.89 -0.52
CA GLY A 75 -10.94 -4.14 0.12
C GLY A 75 -10.97 -5.35 -0.81
N THR A 76 -11.08 -5.16 -2.12
CA THR A 76 -11.02 -6.26 -3.11
C THR A 76 -9.58 -6.69 -3.38
N LEU A 77 -9.40 -7.96 -3.75
CA LEU A 77 -8.11 -8.45 -4.26
C LEU A 77 -7.93 -8.02 -5.70
N VAL A 78 -6.78 -7.43 -6.01
CA VAL A 78 -6.43 -6.88 -7.32
C VAL A 78 -5.06 -7.39 -7.75
N ASP A 79 -4.84 -7.41 -9.06
CA ASP A 79 -3.51 -7.55 -9.64
C ASP A 79 -2.99 -6.17 -10.05
N ILE A 80 -1.76 -5.85 -9.63
CA ILE A 80 -1.08 -4.61 -9.99
C ILE A 80 0.08 -4.95 -10.91
N SER A 81 0.10 -4.33 -12.08
CA SER A 81 1.21 -4.41 -13.04
C SER A 81 1.83 -3.05 -13.25
N LEU A 82 3.16 -3.03 -13.36
CA LEU A 82 3.96 -1.84 -13.66
C LEU A 82 4.71 -2.11 -14.97
N ALA A 83 4.45 -1.29 -15.99
CA ALA A 83 5.11 -1.39 -17.28
C ALA A 83 5.92 -0.11 -17.55
N PRO A 84 7.23 -0.22 -17.87
CA PRO A 84 8.04 0.94 -18.24
C PRO A 84 7.51 1.56 -19.53
N LEU A 85 7.53 2.89 -19.57
CA LEU A 85 7.29 3.73 -20.72
C LEU A 85 8.56 4.56 -21.01
N ASP A 86 8.52 5.36 -22.08
CA ASP A 86 9.58 6.32 -22.37
C ASP A 86 9.66 7.43 -21.31
N GLU A 87 10.73 8.23 -21.34
CA GLU A 87 10.88 9.44 -20.51
C GLU A 87 10.78 9.22 -18.98
N ARG A 88 11.25 8.07 -18.48
CA ARG A 88 11.19 7.72 -17.04
C ARG A 88 9.76 7.69 -16.50
N ARG A 89 8.86 7.13 -17.30
CA ARG A 89 7.46 6.95 -16.94
C ARG A 89 7.13 5.47 -16.71
N LEU A 90 6.13 5.21 -15.89
CA LEU A 90 5.52 3.88 -15.71
C LEU A 90 4.02 3.98 -16.01
N LEU A 91 3.49 3.01 -16.75
CA LEU A 91 2.08 2.69 -16.74
C LEU A 91 1.80 1.75 -15.55
N THR A 92 0.94 2.19 -14.66
CA THR A 92 0.40 1.35 -13.58
C THR A 92 -1.01 0.92 -13.97
N SER A 93 -1.27 -0.38 -13.91
CA SER A 93 -2.60 -0.95 -14.14
C SER A 93 -2.99 -1.80 -12.95
N ILE A 94 -4.23 -1.64 -12.51
CA ILE A 94 -4.81 -2.32 -11.37
C ILE A 94 -6.12 -2.93 -11.84
N VAL A 95 -6.18 -4.26 -11.82
CA VAL A 95 -7.30 -4.99 -12.41
C VAL A 95 -7.89 -5.96 -11.40
N ALA A 96 -9.22 -5.97 -11.35
CA ALA A 96 -10.05 -7.03 -10.77
C ALA A 96 -11.34 -7.13 -11.58
N GLU A 97 -12.17 -8.13 -11.28
CA GLU A 97 -13.42 -8.40 -12.01
C GLU A 97 -14.32 -7.16 -12.19
N ARG A 98 -14.32 -6.23 -11.24
CA ARG A 98 -15.15 -5.01 -11.22
C ARG A 98 -14.36 -3.72 -10.95
N ILE A 99 -13.05 -3.76 -11.17
CA ILE A 99 -12.17 -2.60 -11.01
C ILE A 99 -11.19 -2.59 -12.17
N ASN A 100 -11.21 -1.51 -12.93
CA ASN A 100 -10.15 -1.17 -13.87
C ASN A 100 -9.64 0.23 -13.50
N PHE A 101 -8.45 0.29 -12.94
CA PHE A 101 -7.82 1.53 -12.52
C PHE A 101 -6.43 1.61 -13.12
N SER A 102 -6.13 2.72 -13.79
CA SER A 102 -4.83 2.92 -14.43
C SER A 102 -4.40 4.38 -14.38
N PHE A 103 -3.09 4.59 -14.45
CA PHE A 103 -2.48 5.91 -14.51
C PHE A 103 -1.04 5.79 -15.00
N THR A 104 -0.49 6.89 -15.50
CA THR A 104 0.94 7.02 -15.73
C THR A 104 1.61 7.79 -14.58
N ALA A 105 2.85 7.47 -14.25
CA ALA A 105 3.60 8.14 -13.18
C ALA A 105 5.11 8.15 -13.47
N SER A 106 5.90 8.80 -12.61
CA SER A 106 7.37 8.64 -12.59
C SER A 106 7.77 7.16 -12.43
N ASP A 107 8.92 6.78 -12.98
CA ASP A 107 9.49 5.43 -12.83
C ASP A 107 10.04 5.11 -11.43
N THR A 108 10.00 6.11 -10.55
CA THR A 108 10.33 6.00 -9.15
C THR A 108 9.06 5.90 -8.29
N LEU A 109 9.01 4.88 -7.43
CA LEU A 109 7.96 4.72 -6.42
C LEU A 109 8.56 4.73 -5.00
N THR A 110 7.79 5.24 -4.04
CA THR A 110 8.18 5.28 -2.63
C THR A 110 7.33 4.31 -1.81
N ILE A 111 7.98 3.51 -0.97
CA ILE A 111 7.28 2.73 0.06
C ILE A 111 7.24 3.57 1.33
N GLY A 112 6.03 3.92 1.77
CA GLY A 112 5.77 4.76 2.94
C GLY A 112 5.53 3.95 4.21
N HIS A 113 4.48 4.29 4.97
CA HIS A 113 4.08 3.58 6.18
C HIS A 113 4.01 2.07 5.97
N ILE A 114 4.67 1.33 6.86
CA ILE A 114 4.67 -0.14 6.91
C ILE A 114 4.09 -0.54 8.26
N SER A 115 3.07 -1.40 8.24
CA SER A 115 2.48 -1.93 9.46
C SER A 115 2.13 -3.41 9.34
N ALA A 116 2.07 -4.09 10.48
CA ALA A 116 1.59 -5.45 10.60
C ALA A 116 0.31 -5.47 11.44
N PHE A 117 -0.63 -6.33 11.08
CA PHE A 117 -1.86 -6.52 11.85
C PHE A 117 -2.36 -7.97 11.74
N ARG A 118 -3.37 -8.30 12.54
CA ARG A 118 -4.10 -9.56 12.44
C ARG A 118 -5.37 -9.34 11.63
N SER A 119 -5.46 -10.00 10.48
CA SER A 119 -6.67 -9.95 9.66
C SER A 119 -7.85 -10.60 10.36
N THR A 120 -9.04 -10.03 10.15
CA THR A 120 -10.32 -10.59 10.58
C THR A 120 -11.00 -11.28 9.39
N GLY A 121 -11.85 -12.28 9.64
CA GLY A 121 -12.47 -13.09 8.59
C GLY A 121 -13.34 -12.32 7.57
N ASN A 122 -13.73 -11.08 7.90
CA ASN A 122 -14.45 -10.17 7.00
C ASN A 122 -13.53 -9.34 6.09
N GLY A 123 -12.20 -9.48 6.22
CA GLY A 123 -11.21 -8.71 5.48
C GLY A 123 -11.03 -7.26 5.94
N SER A 124 -11.55 -6.86 7.10
CA SER A 124 -11.33 -5.52 7.69
C SER A 124 -9.88 -5.31 8.18
N ASP A 125 -9.45 -4.05 8.24
CA ASP A 125 -8.19 -3.56 8.84
C ASP A 125 -8.45 -2.54 9.97
N GLU A 126 -9.63 -2.55 10.58
CA GLU A 126 -10.00 -1.65 11.69
C GLU A 126 -9.33 -2.01 13.04
N GLY A 127 -8.59 -3.11 13.07
CA GLY A 127 -7.94 -3.62 14.28
C GLY A 127 -6.69 -2.84 14.69
N ARG A 128 -5.95 -3.41 15.65
CA ARG A 128 -4.66 -2.88 16.09
C ARG A 128 -3.60 -3.12 15.02
N HIS A 129 -2.87 -2.06 14.68
CA HIS A 129 -1.70 -2.09 13.81
C HIS A 129 -0.43 -1.90 14.63
N ALA A 130 0.62 -2.66 14.28
CA ALA A 130 1.97 -2.46 14.75
C ALA A 130 2.79 -1.81 13.63
N PHE A 131 3.07 -0.52 13.75
CA PHE A 131 3.84 0.21 12.76
C PHE A 131 5.34 -0.05 12.90
N LEU A 132 6.04 -0.12 11.77
CA LEU A 132 7.48 -0.39 11.73
C LEU A 132 8.32 0.82 12.13
N SER A 133 7.91 2.02 11.70
CA SER A 133 8.59 3.27 12.03
C SER A 133 8.32 3.65 13.49
N PRO A 134 9.34 4.01 14.28
CA PRO A 134 9.13 4.48 15.65
C PRO A 134 8.20 5.71 15.74
N LEU A 135 8.25 6.58 14.74
CA LEU A 135 7.39 7.76 14.67
C LEU A 135 5.92 7.36 14.51
N ASP A 136 5.64 6.45 13.59
CA ASP A 136 4.29 5.96 13.34
C ASP A 136 3.78 5.14 14.52
N ALA A 137 4.62 4.29 15.11
CA ALA A 137 4.29 3.48 16.28
C ALA A 137 3.96 4.34 17.51
N HIS A 138 4.52 5.55 17.59
CA HIS A 138 4.17 6.52 18.62
C HIS A 138 2.84 7.23 18.34
N ARG A 139 2.53 7.48 17.07
CA ARG A 139 1.35 8.27 16.66
C ARG A 139 0.09 7.44 16.47
N PHE A 140 0.25 6.20 16.02
CA PHE A 140 -0.84 5.39 15.49
C PHE A 140 -0.81 3.99 16.11
N THR A 141 -1.97 3.53 16.55
CA THR A 141 -2.20 2.16 17.04
C THR A 141 -3.20 1.38 16.19
N SER A 142 -3.84 2.07 15.24
CA SER A 142 -4.74 1.56 14.21
C SER A 142 -4.58 2.42 12.96
N VAL A 143 -5.24 2.05 11.87
CA VAL A 143 -5.38 2.94 10.72
C VAL A 143 -6.09 4.23 11.15
N PRO A 144 -5.52 5.42 10.89
CA PRO A 144 -6.17 6.69 11.19
C PRO A 144 -7.24 7.04 10.15
N ASN A 145 -8.11 8.00 10.52
CA ASN A 145 -9.15 8.53 9.65
C ASN A 145 -8.57 9.09 8.34
N THR A 146 -9.34 9.02 7.25
CA THR A 146 -8.92 9.38 5.88
C THR A 146 -8.47 10.83 5.68
N TYR A 147 -8.78 11.73 6.62
CA TYR A 147 -8.34 13.12 6.62
C TYR A 147 -6.98 13.35 7.31
N GLU A 148 -6.36 12.30 7.86
CA GLU A 148 -5.06 12.42 8.54
C GLU A 148 -3.93 12.62 7.54
N SER A 149 -3.63 13.88 7.23
CA SER A 149 -2.60 14.25 6.24
C SER A 149 -1.22 13.70 6.59
N THR A 150 -0.89 13.52 7.88
CA THR A 150 0.42 12.96 8.27
C THR A 150 0.54 11.46 8.00
N PHE A 151 -0.54 10.81 7.61
CA PHE A 151 -0.60 9.40 7.24
C PHE A 151 -0.77 9.19 5.73
N TYR A 152 -1.61 9.99 5.07
CA TYR A 152 -1.93 9.77 3.64
C TYR A 152 -1.15 10.67 2.68
N GLU A 153 -0.74 11.87 3.12
CA GLU A 153 -0.03 12.84 2.25
C GLU A 153 1.47 12.91 2.51
N ARG A 154 1.94 12.47 3.70
CA ARG A 154 3.34 12.58 4.12
C ARG A 154 3.87 11.19 4.46
N ILE A 155 4.69 10.64 3.57
CA ILE A 155 5.28 9.30 3.67
C ILE A 155 6.79 9.34 3.48
#